data_AF-A0A5C3N8W6-F1
#
_entry.id   AF-A0A5C3N8W6-F1
#
_cell.length_a   1.000
_cell.length_b   1.000
_cell.length_c   1.000
_cell.angle_alpha   90.00
_cell.angle_beta   90.00
_cell.angle_gamma   90.00
#
_symmetry.space_group_name_H-M   'P 1'
#
loop_
_entity.id
_entity.type
_entity.pdbx_description
1 polymer ?
#
loop_
_entity_poly.entity_id
_entity_poly.type
_entity_poly.pdbx_seq_one_letter_code
_entity_poly.pdbx_strand_id
1 'polypeptide(L)'
;MSKLVATRISLQFPPSPPTEPTDTLVLTFRSHYIDLRVLRSSLSSSPSQIAVDMGFAGTVSHNAPNHSKWEHVVDSNGSDEIDEGIFTLLPNGDEVEGGTTYNPDTGREEEYKEVWRQIPVEKGAPAYFLESVDTAKTAGTKIFVGRIGLYFQAMGQTGSGGRGYSAKRWQLESGKWRLVYEIGGIDLPRPHDIGEVQEGDYLRVGVVSYLVREAYTI
;
A
#
# COMPACT_ATOMS: atom_id res chain seq x y z
N MET A 1 18.08 2.53 7.32
CA MET A 1 17.20 1.37 7.55
C MET A 1 16.14 1.40 6.46
N SER A 2 15.82 0.29 5.81
CA SER A 2 14.74 0.25 4.82
C SER A 2 13.43 0.61 5.51
N LYS A 3 12.67 1.52 4.92
CA LYS A 3 11.34 1.91 5.40
C LYS A 3 10.40 0.76 5.07
N LEU A 4 10.21 -0.19 5.98
CA LEU A 4 9.46 -1.42 5.66
C LEU A 4 7.96 -1.23 5.85
N VAL A 5 7.57 -0.67 6.99
CA VAL A 5 6.17 -0.40 7.32
C VAL A 5 6.08 1.02 7.86
N ALA A 6 5.19 1.82 7.28
CA ALA A 6 5.00 3.21 7.71
C ALA A 6 3.51 3.55 7.81
N THR A 7 3.20 4.49 8.70
CA THR A 7 1.89 5.13 8.80
C THR A 7 2.07 6.65 8.68
N ARG A 8 1.12 7.30 8.01
CA ARG A 8 1.13 8.75 7.86
C ARG A 8 0.59 9.40 9.13
N ILE A 9 1.34 10.34 9.66
CA ILE A 9 1.01 11.14 10.84
C ILE A 9 0.22 12.39 10.44
N SER A 10 0.54 12.99 9.29
CA SER A 10 -0.21 14.11 8.73
C SER A 10 0.11 14.33 7.26
N LEU A 11 -0.86 14.88 6.54
CA LEU A 11 -0.72 15.57 5.25
C LEU A 11 -1.00 17.07 5.44
N GLN A 12 -0.21 17.90 4.78
CA GLN A 12 -0.36 19.35 4.80
C GLN A 12 -0.16 19.93 3.40
N PHE A 13 -1.07 20.81 3.00
CA PHE A 13 -0.88 21.77 1.91
C PHE A 13 -0.73 23.17 2.54
N PRO A 14 0.49 23.69 2.74
CA PRO A 14 0.69 24.99 3.38
C PRO A 14 -0.03 26.13 2.64
N PRO A 15 -0.57 27.14 3.35
CA PRO A 15 -0.44 27.38 4.79
C PRO A 15 -1.49 26.68 5.66
N SER A 16 -2.34 25.83 5.10
CA SER A 16 -3.38 25.12 5.86
C SER A 16 -2.74 24.28 6.98
N PRO A 17 -3.39 24.11 8.14
CA PRO A 17 -2.89 23.24 9.20
C PRO A 17 -2.75 21.78 8.73
N PRO A 18 -1.77 21.01 9.26
CA PRO A 18 -1.66 19.59 8.97
C PRO A 18 -2.89 18.82 9.48
N THR A 19 -3.34 17.82 8.73
CA THR A 19 -4.44 16.94 9.11
C THR A 19 -4.12 15.49 8.77
N GLU A 20 -4.79 14.53 9.41
CA GLU A 20 -4.70 13.11 9.02
C GLU A 20 -6.11 12.48 9.00
N PRO A 21 -6.84 12.63 7.89
CA PRO A 21 -8.19 12.07 7.78
C PRO A 21 -8.19 10.56 7.55
N THR A 22 -7.03 9.93 7.32
CA THR A 22 -6.93 8.54 6.91
C THR A 22 -6.29 7.63 7.96
N ASP A 23 -6.66 6.36 7.95
CA ASP A 23 -5.86 5.29 8.49
C ASP A 23 -4.96 4.73 7.38
N THR A 24 -3.80 5.36 7.22
CA THR A 24 -2.81 5.00 6.19
C THR A 24 -1.83 3.95 6.71
N LEU A 25 -1.62 2.91 5.89
CA LEU A 25 -0.55 1.93 6.08
C LEU A 25 0.14 1.65 4.74
N VAL A 26 1.47 1.81 4.75
CA VAL A 26 2.34 1.52 3.61
C VAL A 26 3.25 0.34 3.95
N LEU A 27 3.27 -0.66 3.09
CA LEU A 27 4.26 -1.75 3.07
C LEU A 27 5.22 -1.51 1.93
N THR A 28 6.49 -1.34 2.22
CA THR A 28 7.54 -1.11 1.21
C THR A 28 8.57 -2.23 1.30
N PHE A 29 8.76 -2.89 0.17
CA PHE A 29 9.71 -3.99 -0.04
C PHE A 29 10.98 -3.44 -0.69
N ARG A 30 11.83 -4.28 -1.29
CA ARG A 30 13.06 -3.82 -1.95
C ARG A 30 12.76 -3.08 -3.24
N SER A 31 11.75 -3.52 -4.00
CA SER A 31 11.37 -2.90 -5.28
C SER A 31 9.87 -2.79 -5.50
N HIS A 32 9.04 -3.21 -4.54
CA HIS A 32 7.58 -3.12 -4.60
C HIS A 32 7.01 -2.43 -3.37
N TYR A 33 5.76 -1.98 -3.46
CA TYR A 33 5.04 -1.41 -2.33
C TYR A 33 3.53 -1.59 -2.44
N ILE A 34 2.85 -1.42 -1.30
CA ILE A 34 1.39 -1.31 -1.18
C ILE A 34 1.09 -0.18 -0.20
N ASP A 35 0.41 0.87 -0.67
CA ASP A 35 -0.07 2.02 0.12
C ASP A 35 -1.59 2.00 0.15
N LEU A 36 -2.20 1.86 1.32
CA LEU A 36 -3.66 1.90 1.48
C LEU A 36 -4.04 3.00 2.48
N ARG A 37 -4.86 3.95 2.01
CA ARG A 37 -5.35 5.10 2.78
C ARG A 37 -6.88 5.03 2.87
N VAL A 38 -7.38 4.62 4.04
CA VAL A 38 -8.83 4.51 4.29
C VAL A 38 -9.33 5.70 5.09
N LEU A 39 -10.43 6.34 4.67
CA LEU A 39 -11.01 7.48 5.39
C LEU A 39 -11.50 7.05 6.77
N ARG A 40 -10.99 7.68 7.83
CA ARG A 40 -11.37 7.39 9.22
C ARG A 40 -12.86 7.63 9.48
N SER A 41 -13.45 8.61 8.80
CA SER A 41 -14.89 8.89 8.88
C SER A 41 -15.74 7.68 8.49
N SER A 42 -15.28 6.89 7.51
CA SER A 42 -15.97 5.69 7.03
C SER A 42 -15.88 4.49 7.97
N LEU A 43 -14.98 4.53 8.96
CA LEU A 43 -14.78 3.44 9.93
C LEU A 43 -15.86 3.41 11.02
N SER A 44 -16.57 4.52 11.21
CA SER A 44 -17.71 4.62 12.12
C SER A 44 -19.03 4.14 11.49
N SER A 45 -19.05 4.00 10.17
CA SER A 45 -20.19 3.48 9.41
C SER A 45 -20.22 1.96 9.37
N SER A 46 -21.33 1.38 8.91
CA SER A 46 -21.46 -0.07 8.72
C SER A 46 -20.30 -0.63 7.88
N PRO A 47 -19.78 -1.84 8.14
CA PRO A 47 -18.63 -2.43 7.44
C PRO A 47 -18.72 -2.42 5.90
N SER A 48 -19.93 -2.31 5.36
CA SER A 48 -20.20 -2.22 3.92
C SER A 48 -19.96 -0.83 3.29
N GLN A 49 -19.48 0.16 4.04
CA GLN A 49 -19.32 1.56 3.58
C GLN A 49 -17.90 2.11 3.77
N ILE A 50 -16.89 1.24 3.87
CA ILE A 50 -15.49 1.68 3.97
C ILE A 50 -15.12 2.46 2.70
N ALA A 51 -14.69 3.71 2.88
CA ALA A 51 -14.30 4.61 1.81
C ALA A 51 -12.78 4.72 1.73
N VAL A 52 -12.24 4.49 0.54
CA VAL A 52 -10.82 4.67 0.23
C VAL A 52 -10.61 6.13 -0.16
N ASP A 53 -9.62 6.76 0.47
CA ASP A 53 -9.12 8.07 0.06
C ASP A 53 -8.23 7.87 -1.17
N MET A 54 -7.17 7.07 -1.01
CA MET A 54 -6.30 6.62 -2.07
C MET A 54 -5.78 5.20 -1.77
N GLY A 55 -5.46 4.45 -2.82
CA GLY A 55 -4.84 3.15 -2.66
C GLY A 55 -4.02 2.77 -3.88
N PHE A 56 -2.75 2.49 -3.64
CA PHE A 56 -1.74 2.26 -4.66
C PHE A 56 -0.97 0.97 -4.42
N ALA A 57 -0.58 0.30 -5.49
CA ALA A 57 0.42 -0.74 -5.41
C ALA A 57 1.17 -0.87 -6.74
N GLY A 58 2.45 -1.21 -6.65
CA GLY A 58 3.34 -1.15 -7.81
C GLY A 58 4.80 -1.32 -7.44
N THR A 59 5.66 -0.68 -8.22
CA THR A 59 7.11 -0.69 -8.04
C THR A 59 7.60 0.60 -7.43
N VAL A 60 8.65 0.51 -6.62
CA VAL A 60 9.34 1.65 -6.02
C VAL A 60 10.82 1.58 -6.38
N SER A 61 11.41 2.75 -6.64
CA SER A 61 12.84 2.91 -6.87
C SER A 61 13.38 4.06 -6.03
N HIS A 62 14.65 3.95 -5.61
CA HIS A 62 15.33 4.96 -4.82
C HIS A 62 16.43 5.62 -5.67
N ASN A 63 16.12 6.77 -6.26
CA ASN A 63 17.05 7.51 -7.12
C ASN A 63 18.20 8.14 -6.31
N ALA A 64 17.95 8.40 -5.02
CA ALA A 64 18.95 8.84 -4.04
C ALA A 64 18.54 8.34 -2.64
N PRO A 65 19.42 8.38 -1.62
CA PRO A 65 19.11 7.89 -0.27
C PRO A 65 17.82 8.47 0.35
N ASN A 66 17.42 9.66 -0.09
CA ASN A 66 16.24 10.37 0.38
C ASN A 66 15.25 10.72 -0.74
N HIS A 67 15.36 10.09 -1.92
CA HIS A 67 14.48 10.37 -3.05
C HIS A 67 13.93 9.04 -3.57
N SER A 68 12.61 8.89 -3.48
CA SER A 68 11.90 7.71 -3.98
C SER A 68 10.96 8.10 -5.12
N LYS A 69 10.75 7.15 -6.02
CA LYS A 69 9.85 7.25 -7.17
C LYS A 69 8.98 6.01 -7.21
N TRP A 70 7.68 6.19 -7.35
CA TRP A 70 6.68 5.14 -7.38
C TRP A 70 6.02 5.08 -8.75
N GLU A 71 5.89 3.86 -9.27
CA GLU A 71 5.10 3.59 -10.46
C GLU A 71 3.86 2.80 -10.04
N HIS A 72 2.68 3.40 -10.20
CA HIS A 72 1.41 2.77 -9.85
C HIS A 72 0.99 1.79 -10.94
N VAL A 73 0.70 0.54 -10.56
CA VAL A 73 0.08 -0.45 -11.47
C VAL A 73 -1.36 -0.72 -11.07
N VAL A 74 -1.63 -0.70 -9.75
CA VAL A 74 -2.98 -0.63 -9.20
C VAL A 74 -3.14 0.74 -8.55
N ASP A 75 -4.19 1.46 -8.92
CA ASP A 75 -4.47 2.83 -8.48
C ASP A 75 -5.98 3.03 -8.34
N SER A 76 -6.46 3.40 -7.15
CA SER A 76 -7.89 3.59 -6.89
C SER A 76 -8.54 4.72 -7.70
N ASN A 77 -7.78 5.73 -8.10
CA ASN A 77 -8.21 6.87 -8.91
C ASN A 77 -7.92 6.65 -10.40
N GLY A 78 -7.14 5.63 -10.73
CA GLY A 78 -6.82 5.26 -12.10
C GLY A 78 -5.80 6.16 -12.77
N SER A 79 -4.97 6.85 -11.99
CA SER A 79 -3.86 7.65 -12.49
C SER A 79 -2.79 6.74 -13.11
N ASP A 80 -2.16 7.22 -14.18
CA ASP A 80 -0.92 6.70 -14.75
C ASP A 80 0.28 7.62 -14.47
N GLU A 81 0.08 8.62 -13.60
CA GLU A 81 1.13 9.53 -13.18
C GLU A 81 2.19 8.80 -12.35
N ILE A 82 3.42 9.28 -12.50
CA ILE A 82 4.55 8.86 -11.70
C ILE A 82 4.59 9.76 -10.47
N ASP A 83 4.61 9.15 -9.29
CA ASP A 83 4.75 9.85 -8.02
C ASP A 83 6.23 9.90 -7.61
N GLU A 84 6.66 11.02 -7.04
CA GLU A 84 8.01 11.23 -6.54
C GLU A 84 8.04 12.09 -5.26
N GLY A 85 8.96 11.76 -4.37
CA GLY A 85 9.01 12.34 -3.03
C GLY A 85 10.43 12.45 -2.49
N ILE A 86 10.73 13.61 -1.89
CA ILE A 86 11.98 13.88 -1.20
C ILE A 86 11.75 13.81 0.31
N PHE A 87 12.55 12.99 0.99
CA PHE A 87 12.45 12.76 2.42
C PHE A 87 13.49 13.55 3.22
N THR A 88 13.07 14.05 4.37
CA THR A 88 13.93 14.66 5.39
C THR A 88 13.65 14.01 6.74
N LEU A 89 14.69 13.42 7.37
CA LEU A 89 14.57 12.83 8.70
C LEU A 89 14.42 13.93 9.77
N LEU A 90 13.42 13.77 10.63
CA LEU A 90 13.18 14.65 11.77
C LEU A 90 13.92 14.17 13.03
N PRO A 91 14.19 15.06 14.00
CA PRO A 91 14.87 14.70 15.24
C PRO A 91 14.15 13.62 16.08
N ASN A 92 12.83 13.48 15.91
CA ASN A 92 12.03 12.47 16.61
C ASN A 92 12.01 11.10 15.90
N GLY A 93 12.70 10.96 14.77
CA GLY A 93 12.76 9.72 13.98
C GLY A 93 11.65 9.58 12.93
N ASP A 94 10.67 10.49 12.89
CA ASP A 94 9.71 10.58 11.79
C ASP A 94 10.40 11.19 10.55
N GLU A 95 9.77 11.11 9.38
CA GLU A 95 10.29 11.69 8.14
C GLU A 95 9.26 12.61 7.50
N VAL A 96 9.71 13.75 6.98
CA VAL A 96 8.88 14.60 6.12
C VAL A 96 9.17 14.24 4.68
N GLU A 97 8.17 13.76 3.99
CA GLU A 97 8.12 13.73 2.53
C GLU A 97 7.57 15.06 2.03
N GLY A 98 8.20 15.63 1.00
CA GLY A 98 7.69 16.81 0.34
C GLY A 98 7.95 16.77 -1.16
N GLY A 99 7.09 17.48 -1.87
CA GLY A 99 7.07 17.64 -3.31
C GLY A 99 5.96 18.60 -3.72
N THR A 100 5.57 18.57 -4.99
CA THR A 100 4.37 19.23 -5.49
C THR A 100 3.37 18.19 -5.97
N THR A 101 2.09 18.37 -5.65
CA THR A 101 1.02 17.48 -6.11
C THR A 101 -0.29 18.24 -6.25
N TYR A 102 -1.28 17.64 -6.88
CA TYR A 102 -2.60 18.23 -7.06
C TYR A 102 -3.36 18.30 -5.73
N ASN A 103 -3.73 19.50 -5.30
CA ASN A 103 -4.62 19.73 -4.17
C ASN A 103 -6.09 19.74 -4.64
N PRO A 104 -6.92 18.76 -4.23
CA PRO A 104 -8.32 18.69 -4.65
C PRO A 104 -9.19 19.82 -4.10
N ASP A 105 -8.82 20.44 -2.97
CA ASP A 105 -9.61 21.51 -2.36
C ASP A 105 -9.49 22.84 -3.14
N THR A 106 -8.31 23.09 -3.72
CA THR A 106 -8.03 24.31 -4.49
C THR A 106 -8.04 24.09 -6.00
N GLY A 107 -7.95 22.82 -6.43
CA GLY A 107 -7.89 22.40 -7.83
C GLY A 107 -6.57 22.76 -8.53
N ARG A 108 -5.46 22.88 -7.79
CA ARG A 108 -4.16 23.36 -8.29
C ARG A 108 -3.03 22.46 -7.80
N GLU A 109 -1.93 22.48 -8.55
CA GLU A 109 -0.67 21.90 -8.08
C GLU A 109 -0.07 22.78 -6.98
N GLU A 110 0.20 22.20 -5.81
CA GLU A 110 0.67 22.91 -4.62
C GLU A 110 1.78 22.10 -3.93
N GLU A 111 2.60 22.79 -3.14
CA GLU A 111 3.54 22.11 -2.24
C GLU A 111 2.76 21.28 -1.22
N TYR A 112 3.19 20.04 -1.02
CA TYR A 112 2.65 19.18 0.02
C TYR A 112 3.75 18.75 0.99
N LYS A 113 3.33 18.40 2.21
CA LYS A 113 4.18 17.78 3.23
C LYS A 113 3.44 16.62 3.86
N GLU A 114 3.99 15.42 3.74
CA GLU A 114 3.54 14.24 4.47
C GLU A 114 4.54 13.91 5.58
N VAL A 115 4.05 13.72 6.80
CA VAL A 115 4.88 13.27 7.92
C VAL A 115 4.64 11.78 8.10
N TRP A 116 5.70 10.99 8.03
CA TRP A 116 5.66 9.54 8.07
C TRP A 116 6.34 9.01 9.32
N ARG A 117 5.66 8.09 10.00
CA ARG A 117 6.21 7.34 11.12
C ARG A 117 6.50 5.91 10.70
N GLN A 118 7.75 5.50 10.92
CA GLN A 118 8.15 4.11 10.77
C GLN A 118 7.54 3.26 11.89
N ILE A 119 6.91 2.16 11.50
CA ILE A 119 6.41 1.16 12.43
C ILE A 119 7.51 0.11 12.61
N PRO A 120 7.99 -0.12 13.85
CA PRO A 120 9.00 -1.15 14.09
C PRO A 120 8.51 -2.53 13.63
N VAL A 121 9.39 -3.23 12.91
CA VAL A 121 9.17 -4.63 12.53
C VAL A 121 10.19 -5.49 13.26
N GLU A 122 9.72 -6.58 13.87
CA GLU A 122 10.56 -7.49 14.61
C GLU A 122 11.61 -8.15 13.69
N LYS A 123 12.84 -8.27 14.19
CA LYS A 123 13.88 -9.07 13.53
C LYS A 123 13.43 -10.53 13.49
N GLY A 124 13.61 -11.20 12.37
CA GLY A 124 13.11 -12.55 12.12
C GLY A 124 11.70 -12.58 11.51
N ALA A 125 11.04 -11.42 11.34
CA ALA A 125 9.72 -11.36 10.74
C ALA A 125 9.77 -11.70 9.24
N PRO A 126 8.75 -12.42 8.71
CA PRO A 126 8.66 -12.69 7.29
C PRO A 126 8.26 -11.43 6.51
N ALA A 127 8.84 -11.27 5.31
CA ALA A 127 8.42 -10.30 4.32
C ALA A 127 8.27 -10.99 2.97
N TYR A 128 7.15 -10.80 2.28
CA TYR A 128 6.98 -11.27 0.90
C TYR A 128 6.05 -10.38 0.09
N PHE A 129 6.25 -10.37 -1.22
CA PHE A 129 5.40 -9.69 -2.20
C PHE A 129 5.08 -10.63 -3.37
N LEU A 130 3.80 -10.73 -3.72
CA LEU A 130 3.26 -11.58 -4.77
C LEU A 130 2.60 -10.71 -5.83
N GLU A 131 2.79 -11.09 -7.09
CA GLU A 131 2.18 -10.46 -8.24
C GLU A 131 1.40 -11.49 -9.08
N SER A 132 0.17 -11.15 -9.47
CA SER A 132 -0.59 -11.96 -10.42
C SER A 132 0.06 -11.95 -11.81
N VAL A 133 0.24 -13.13 -12.41
CA VAL A 133 0.92 -13.32 -13.71
C VAL A 133 0.02 -13.74 -14.87
N ASP A 134 -1.10 -14.40 -14.62
CA ASP A 134 -2.03 -14.87 -15.66
C ASP A 134 -3.34 -14.07 -15.63
N THR A 135 -3.26 -12.80 -16.06
CA THR A 135 -4.39 -11.88 -16.00
C THR A 135 -5.45 -12.16 -17.08
N ALA A 136 -5.13 -12.93 -18.11
CA ALA A 136 -6.09 -13.31 -19.15
C ALA A 136 -7.27 -14.12 -18.56
N LYS A 137 -6.99 -15.02 -17.61
CA LYS A 137 -8.01 -15.82 -16.91
C LYS A 137 -8.83 -15.02 -15.91
N THR A 138 -8.39 -13.82 -15.55
CA THR A 138 -9.06 -12.93 -14.60
C THR A 138 -9.61 -11.68 -15.30
N ALA A 139 -9.89 -11.74 -16.60
CA ALA A 139 -10.40 -10.62 -17.39
C ALA A 139 -9.55 -9.33 -17.27
N GLY A 140 -8.22 -9.49 -17.20
CA GLY A 140 -7.27 -8.38 -17.07
C GLY A 140 -7.11 -7.87 -15.63
N THR A 141 -7.61 -8.59 -14.62
CA THR A 141 -7.46 -8.17 -13.21
C THR A 141 -6.01 -8.31 -12.77
N LYS A 142 -5.42 -7.19 -12.33
CA LYS A 142 -4.10 -7.17 -11.67
C LYS A 142 -4.29 -7.25 -10.17
N ILE A 143 -3.51 -8.09 -9.50
CA ILE A 143 -3.54 -8.25 -8.05
C ILE A 143 -2.11 -8.26 -7.52
N PHE A 144 -1.89 -7.48 -6.45
CA PHE A 144 -0.69 -7.52 -5.63
C PHE A 144 -1.04 -7.91 -4.20
N VAL A 145 -0.14 -8.67 -3.56
CA VAL A 145 -0.28 -9.13 -2.18
C VAL A 145 1.04 -8.97 -1.47
N GLY A 146 1.04 -8.36 -0.30
CA GLY A 146 2.23 -8.11 0.50
C GLY A 146 2.01 -8.49 1.95
N ARG A 147 3.03 -9.09 2.56
CA ARG A 147 3.13 -9.25 4.02
C ARG A 147 4.46 -8.69 4.49
N ILE A 148 4.43 -7.91 5.57
CA ILE A 148 5.61 -7.57 6.35
C ILE A 148 5.28 -7.78 7.83
N GLY A 149 5.90 -8.79 8.43
CA GLY A 149 5.68 -9.20 9.81
C GLY A 149 4.21 -9.44 10.14
N LEU A 150 3.64 -8.51 10.90
CA LEU A 150 2.27 -8.57 11.40
C LEU A 150 1.23 -7.95 10.45
N TYR A 151 1.67 -7.34 9.36
CA TYR A 151 0.81 -6.61 8.42
C TYR A 151 0.67 -7.37 7.12
N PHE A 152 -0.55 -7.50 6.62
CA PHE A 152 -0.84 -8.09 5.32
C PHE A 152 -1.82 -7.20 4.56
N GLN A 153 -1.49 -6.90 3.31
CA GLN A 153 -2.36 -6.16 2.40
C GLN A 153 -2.46 -6.88 1.07
N ALA A 154 -3.66 -6.89 0.49
CA ALA A 154 -3.89 -7.31 -0.88
C ALA A 154 -4.65 -6.19 -1.60
N MET A 155 -4.31 -5.93 -2.85
CA MET A 155 -4.94 -4.89 -3.65
C MET A 155 -5.08 -5.37 -5.08
N GLY A 156 -6.19 -5.03 -5.74
CA GLY A 156 -6.38 -5.38 -7.12
C GLY A 156 -7.35 -4.46 -7.86
N GLN A 157 -7.30 -4.53 -9.18
CA GLN A 157 -8.11 -3.69 -10.06
C GLN A 157 -8.43 -4.45 -11.36
N THR A 158 -9.65 -4.29 -11.84
CA THR A 158 -10.11 -4.89 -13.11
C THR A 158 -9.80 -3.92 -14.27
N GLY A 159 -8.77 -4.21 -15.07
CA GLY A 159 -8.40 -3.35 -16.20
C GLY A 159 -7.82 -1.99 -15.77
N SER A 160 -7.86 -1.00 -16.66
CA SER A 160 -7.29 0.35 -16.44
C SER A 160 -8.29 1.37 -15.89
N GLY A 161 -7.77 2.47 -15.32
CA GLY A 161 -8.55 3.63 -14.90
C GLY A 161 -9.31 3.47 -13.58
N GLY A 162 -8.77 2.74 -12.60
CA GLY A 162 -9.30 2.64 -11.24
C GLY A 162 -10.60 1.85 -11.07
N ARG A 163 -11.21 1.40 -12.17
CA ARG A 163 -12.47 0.64 -12.13
C ARG A 163 -12.28 -0.73 -11.52
N GLY A 164 -13.24 -1.11 -10.68
CA GLY A 164 -13.24 -2.39 -9.97
C GLY A 164 -12.10 -2.53 -8.97
N TYR A 165 -11.56 -1.41 -8.48
CA TYR A 165 -10.60 -1.40 -7.38
C TYR A 165 -11.14 -2.18 -6.18
N SER A 166 -10.27 -2.98 -5.56
CA SER A 166 -10.54 -3.72 -4.34
C SER A 166 -9.29 -3.77 -3.47
N ALA A 167 -9.47 -3.82 -2.16
CA ALA A 167 -8.38 -3.95 -1.21
C ALA A 167 -8.78 -4.76 0.02
N LYS A 168 -7.81 -5.46 0.62
CA LYS A 168 -7.93 -6.09 1.94
C LYS A 168 -6.74 -5.72 2.80
N ARG A 169 -6.99 -5.45 4.07
CA ARG A 169 -5.95 -5.30 5.10
C ARG A 169 -6.22 -6.24 6.24
N TRP A 170 -5.19 -6.96 6.66
CA TRP A 170 -5.21 -7.86 7.81
C TRP A 170 -4.08 -7.51 8.78
N GLN A 171 -4.35 -7.71 10.06
CA GLN A 171 -3.39 -7.52 11.14
C GLN A 171 -3.25 -8.83 11.93
N LEU A 172 -2.02 -9.28 12.16
CA LEU A 172 -1.74 -10.39 13.06
C LEU A 172 -1.67 -9.86 14.50
N GLU A 173 -2.57 -10.32 15.35
CA GLU A 173 -2.67 -9.94 16.75
C GLU A 173 -2.76 -11.20 17.61
N SER A 174 -1.84 -11.36 18.57
CA SER A 174 -1.82 -12.54 19.46
C SER A 174 -1.89 -13.88 18.72
N GLY A 175 -1.17 -13.98 17.59
CA GLY A 175 -1.11 -15.19 16.75
C GLY A 175 -2.36 -15.44 15.89
N LYS A 176 -3.32 -14.51 15.83
CA LYS A 176 -4.53 -14.62 15.01
C LYS A 176 -4.64 -13.45 14.03
N TRP A 177 -4.92 -13.77 12.76
CA TRP A 177 -5.19 -12.75 11.76
C TRP A 177 -6.59 -12.18 11.95
N ARG A 178 -6.66 -10.86 12.09
CA ARG A 178 -7.89 -10.08 12.12
C ARG A 178 -8.04 -9.31 10.81
N LEU A 179 -9.19 -9.45 10.16
CA LEU A 179 -9.56 -8.61 9.03
C LEU A 179 -9.75 -7.17 9.55
N VAL A 180 -9.02 -6.23 8.96
CA VAL A 180 -9.13 -4.80 9.26
C VAL A 180 -10.07 -4.15 8.25
N TYR A 181 -9.80 -4.32 6.96
CA TYR A 181 -10.59 -3.76 5.86
C TYR A 181 -10.85 -4.79 4.77
N GLU A 182 -12.04 -4.75 4.18
CA GLU A 182 -12.41 -5.42 2.94
C GLU A 182 -13.20 -4.43 2.07
N ILE A 183 -12.66 -4.13 0.91
CA ILE A 183 -13.15 -3.10 -0.01
C ILE A 183 -13.27 -3.72 -1.40
N GLY A 184 -14.36 -3.39 -2.10
CA GLY A 184 -14.59 -3.82 -3.48
C GLY A 184 -15.10 -5.25 -3.61
N GLY A 185 -15.02 -5.80 -4.82
CA GLY A 185 -15.63 -7.09 -5.19
C GLY A 185 -14.68 -8.14 -5.75
N ILE A 186 -13.39 -7.82 -5.90
CA ILE A 186 -12.38 -8.81 -6.31
C ILE A 186 -12.14 -9.78 -5.15
N ASP A 187 -12.16 -11.08 -5.43
CA ASP A 187 -11.76 -12.10 -4.47
C ASP A 187 -10.23 -12.06 -4.25
N LEU A 188 -9.80 -11.22 -3.32
CA LEU A 188 -8.41 -11.03 -2.97
C LEU A 188 -7.93 -12.08 -1.95
N PRO A 189 -6.68 -12.59 -2.08
CA PRO A 189 -6.09 -13.53 -1.14
C PRO A 189 -6.12 -13.04 0.32
N ARG A 190 -6.25 -13.99 1.24
CA ARG A 190 -6.17 -13.80 2.69
C ARG A 190 -4.84 -14.37 3.20
N PRO A 191 -4.37 -13.98 4.40
CA PRO A 191 -3.11 -14.48 4.94
C PRO A 191 -3.01 -16.01 5.00
N HIS A 192 -4.11 -16.70 5.32
CA HIS A 192 -4.16 -18.17 5.41
C HIS A 192 -4.15 -18.87 4.06
N ASP A 193 -4.40 -18.15 2.97
CA ASP A 193 -4.30 -18.71 1.62
C ASP A 193 -2.85 -18.77 1.15
N ILE A 194 -1.94 -18.03 1.83
CA ILE A 194 -0.52 -17.97 1.51
C ILE A 194 0.25 -18.82 2.53
N GLY A 195 0.84 -19.91 2.06
CA GLY A 195 1.75 -20.74 2.85
C GLY A 195 3.13 -20.11 3.02
N GLU A 196 4.10 -20.94 3.37
CA GLU A 196 5.51 -20.56 3.24
C GLU A 196 5.87 -20.42 1.76
N VAL A 197 6.61 -19.36 1.43
CA VAL A 197 6.97 -19.01 0.05
C VAL A 197 8.43 -18.57 -0.03
N GLN A 198 9.05 -18.86 -1.18
CA GLN A 198 10.38 -18.40 -1.55
C GLN A 198 10.31 -17.50 -2.78
N GLU A 199 11.30 -16.63 -2.92
CA GLU A 199 11.39 -15.73 -4.07
C GLU A 199 11.54 -16.55 -5.36
N GLY A 200 10.73 -16.24 -6.37
CA GLY A 200 10.66 -16.99 -7.62
C GLY A 200 9.62 -18.12 -7.65
N ASP A 201 8.99 -18.45 -6.52
CA ASP A 201 7.93 -19.45 -6.48
C ASP A 201 6.71 -19.02 -7.30
N TYR A 202 6.03 -20.01 -7.88
CA TYR A 202 4.70 -19.86 -8.44
C TYR A 202 3.70 -20.58 -7.55
N LEU A 203 2.67 -19.86 -7.11
CA LEU A 203 1.58 -20.42 -6.34
C LEU A 203 0.23 -20.03 -6.93
N ARG A 204 -0.77 -20.87 -6.70
CA ARG A 204 -2.13 -20.65 -7.15
C ARG A 204 -3.04 -20.46 -5.95
N VAL A 205 -3.73 -19.33 -5.92
CA VAL A 205 -4.78 -19.05 -4.92
C VAL A 205 -6.09 -18.93 -5.67
N GLY A 206 -7.00 -19.89 -5.45
CA GLY A 206 -8.23 -20.01 -6.23
C GLY A 206 -7.94 -20.19 -7.73
N VAL A 207 -8.42 -19.23 -8.53
CA VAL A 207 -8.24 -19.22 -9.99
C VAL A 207 -7.03 -18.40 -10.46
N VAL A 208 -6.37 -17.67 -9.56
CA VAL A 208 -5.29 -16.75 -9.90
C VAL A 208 -3.93 -17.37 -9.59
N SER A 209 -3.02 -17.27 -10.55
CA SER A 209 -1.61 -17.64 -10.38
C SER A 209 -0.79 -16.41 -10.01
N TYR A 210 0.09 -16.58 -9.03
CA TYR A 210 0.99 -15.55 -8.52
C TYR A 210 2.44 -15.98 -8.69
N LEU A 211 3.30 -15.01 -9.00
CA LEU A 211 4.74 -15.12 -8.87
C LEU A 211 5.15 -14.39 -7.58
N VAL A 212 5.94 -15.05 -6.75
CA VAL A 212 6.56 -14.45 -5.57
C VAL A 212 7.74 -13.60 -6.04
N ARG A 213 7.56 -12.29 -6.08
CA ARG A 213 8.57 -11.33 -6.55
C ARG A 213 9.66 -11.09 -5.54
N GLU A 214 9.31 -11.12 -4.26
CA GLU A 214 10.22 -10.91 -3.15
C GLU A 214 9.79 -11.83 -2.01
N ALA A 215 10.74 -12.50 -1.36
CA ALA A 215 10.52 -13.19 -0.09
C ALA A 215 11.80 -13.25 0.74
N TYR A 216 11.75 -12.78 1.98
CA TYR A 216 12.90 -12.74 2.87
C TYR A 216 12.49 -12.65 4.35
N THR A 217 13.48 -12.78 5.22
CA THR A 217 13.36 -12.55 6.66
C THR A 217 14.05 -11.24 7.02
N ILE A 218 13.43 -10.42 7.87
CA ILE A 218 13.92 -9.10 8.30
C ILE A 218 15.02 -9.21 9.37
#